data_AF-Q4SWB3-F1
#
_entry.id   AF-Q4SWB3-F1
#
_cell.length_a   1.000
_cell.length_b   1.000
_cell.length_c   1.000
_cell.angle_alpha   90.00
_cell.angle_beta   90.00
_cell.angle_gamma   90.00
#
_symmetry.space_group_name_H-M   'P 1'
#
loop_
_entity.id
_entity.type
_entity.pdbx_description
1 polymer ?
#
loop_
_entity_poly.entity_id
_entity_poly.type
_entity_poly.pdbx_seq_one_letter_code
_entity_poly.pdbx_strand_id
1 'polypeptide(L)'
;MEDYRTWQSYGNSSRFSFCQFPFILSPVVKKSIIQKDSEQQMISEAKQSLVTKVSRRQRVDINLLFLNIKVRRAHLLSDSLDELTRKQSDLKKKLRVTFVGEAGLDLGGLTKEWFLLLVRQIFHTDYGMFSYMKDSRCHWFSSWKCDNYSEFQLVGTVS
;
A
#
# COMPACT_ATOMS: atom_id res chain seq x y z
N MET A 1 -16.24 -16.19 8.13
CA MET A 1 -14.81 -16.44 7.86
C MET A 1 -14.56 -17.81 7.24
N GLU A 2 -15.34 -18.83 7.59
CA GLU A 2 -15.23 -20.16 6.99
C GLU A 2 -15.48 -20.15 5.48
N ASP A 3 -16.50 -19.43 5.01
CA ASP A 3 -16.77 -19.23 3.58
C ASP A 3 -15.55 -18.66 2.81
N TYR A 4 -14.89 -17.64 3.36
CA TYR A 4 -13.66 -17.09 2.79
C TYR A 4 -12.51 -18.11 2.74
N ARG A 5 -12.34 -18.96 3.75
CA ARG A 5 -11.34 -20.05 3.73
C ARG A 5 -11.66 -21.09 2.66
N THR A 6 -12.94 -21.43 2.51
CA THR A 6 -13.41 -22.33 1.46
C THR A 6 -13.09 -21.75 0.08
N TRP A 7 -13.38 -20.47 -0.15
CA TRP A 7 -13.02 -19.79 -1.39
C TRP A 7 -11.51 -19.75 -1.64
N GLN A 8 -10.69 -19.42 -0.62
CA GLN A 8 -9.24 -19.34 -0.75
C GLN A 8 -8.60 -20.70 -1.06
N SER A 9 -9.13 -21.79 -0.50
CA SER A 9 -8.58 -23.14 -0.67
C SER A 9 -9.02 -23.81 -1.95
N TYR A 10 -10.18 -23.43 -2.50
CA TYR A 10 -10.85 -24.12 -3.59
C TYR A 10 -11.27 -23.18 -4.73
N GLY A 11 -10.61 -22.03 -4.90
CA GLY A 11 -10.94 -21.05 -5.94
C GLY A 11 -11.13 -21.70 -7.31
N ASN A 12 -12.28 -21.44 -7.96
CA ASN A 12 -12.75 -22.05 -9.22
C ASN A 12 -13.10 -23.56 -9.19
N SER A 13 -13.24 -24.17 -8.01
CA SER A 13 -13.81 -25.53 -7.86
C SER A 13 -15.35 -25.53 -7.95
N SER A 14 -15.96 -26.72 -8.08
CA SER A 14 -17.42 -26.93 -8.09
C SER A 14 -18.09 -26.66 -6.74
N ARG A 15 -17.32 -26.39 -5.69
CA ARG A 15 -17.83 -26.07 -4.35
C ARG A 15 -18.35 -24.63 -4.30
N PHE A 16 -19.60 -24.48 -3.89
CA PHE A 16 -20.24 -23.19 -3.69
C PHE A 16 -19.58 -22.40 -2.56
N SER A 17 -19.30 -21.12 -2.81
CA SER A 17 -18.95 -20.14 -1.79
C SER A 17 -19.51 -18.77 -2.15
N PHE A 18 -20.01 -18.03 -1.16
CA PHE A 18 -20.56 -16.68 -1.39
C PHE A 18 -19.47 -15.70 -1.87
N CYS A 19 -18.20 -15.93 -1.51
CA CYS A 19 -17.06 -15.15 -2.01
C CYS A 19 -16.86 -15.25 -3.53
N GLN A 20 -17.43 -16.25 -4.22
CA GLN A 20 -17.40 -16.35 -5.69
C GLN A 20 -18.34 -15.33 -6.36
N PHE A 21 -19.29 -14.76 -5.62
CA PHE A 21 -20.30 -13.86 -6.13
C PHE A 21 -20.26 -12.51 -5.39
N PRO A 22 -19.23 -11.66 -5.57
CA PRO A 22 -19.07 -10.44 -4.76
C PRO A 22 -20.25 -9.48 -4.82
N PHE A 23 -21.08 -9.51 -5.86
CA PHE A 23 -22.22 -8.60 -6.02
C PHE A 23 -23.33 -8.82 -4.96
N ILE A 24 -23.46 -10.02 -4.39
CA ILE A 24 -24.46 -10.31 -3.35
C ILE A 24 -23.99 -9.88 -1.95
N LEU A 25 -22.68 -9.65 -1.78
CA LEU A 25 -22.10 -9.34 -0.48
C LEU A 25 -22.34 -7.87 -0.13
N SER A 26 -22.78 -7.63 1.10
CA SER A 26 -22.91 -6.27 1.63
C SER A 26 -21.54 -5.58 1.75
N PRO A 27 -21.48 -4.23 1.74
CA PRO A 27 -20.22 -3.51 1.92
C PRO A 27 -19.47 -3.88 3.21
N VAL A 28 -20.20 -4.13 4.30
CA VAL A 28 -19.61 -4.54 5.59
C VAL A 28 -18.91 -5.90 5.47
N VAL A 29 -19.53 -6.84 4.76
CA VAL A 29 -18.95 -8.18 4.53
C VAL A 29 -17.74 -8.08 3.59
N LYS A 30 -17.82 -7.31 2.50
CA LYS A 30 -16.69 -7.06 1.59
C LYS A 30 -15.49 -6.47 2.32
N LYS A 31 -15.72 -5.43 3.14
CA LYS A 31 -14.68 -4.83 3.96
C LYS A 31 -14.01 -5.87 4.86
N SER A 32 -14.81 -6.71 5.51
CA SER A 32 -14.31 -7.74 6.43
C SER A 32 -13.47 -8.80 5.72
N ILE A 33 -13.88 -9.20 4.51
CA ILE A 33 -13.13 -10.16 3.66
C ILE A 33 -11.81 -9.54 3.19
N ILE A 34 -11.85 -8.34 2.62
CA ILE A 34 -10.64 -7.64 2.11
C ILE A 34 -9.66 -7.38 3.25
N GLN A 35 -10.15 -6.97 4.41
CA GLN A 35 -9.32 -6.77 5.61
C GLN A 35 -8.66 -8.09 6.04
N LYS A 36 -9.42 -9.19 6.04
CA LYS A 36 -8.87 -10.48 6.45
C LYS A 36 -7.82 -11.01 5.47
N ASP A 37 -8.08 -10.85 4.18
CA ASP A 37 -7.17 -11.23 3.10
C ASP A 37 -5.87 -10.43 3.15
N SER A 38 -5.95 -9.11 3.32
CA SER A 38 -4.77 -8.25 3.41
C SER A 38 -3.89 -8.59 4.62
N GLU A 39 -4.48 -8.87 5.79
CA GLU A 39 -3.76 -9.34 6.97
C GLU A 39 -3.02 -10.66 6.72
N GLN A 40 -3.67 -11.60 6.03
CA GLN A 40 -3.06 -12.89 5.71
C GLN A 40 -1.90 -12.74 4.73
N GLN A 41 -2.09 -11.95 3.66
CA GLN A 41 -1.04 -11.69 2.68
C GLN A 41 0.16 -10.98 3.33
N MET A 42 -0.09 -10.01 4.21
CA MET A 42 0.96 -9.30 4.94
C MET A 42 1.80 -10.22 5.82
N ILE A 43 1.15 -11.13 6.57
CA ILE A 43 1.84 -12.12 7.40
C ILE A 43 2.62 -13.10 6.53
N SER A 44 2.03 -13.56 5.42
CA SER A 44 2.66 -14.50 4.49
C SER A 44 3.95 -13.92 3.88
N GLU A 45 3.90 -12.67 3.41
CA GLU A 45 5.04 -12.00 2.79
C GLU A 45 6.21 -11.79 3.78
N ALA A 46 5.89 -11.37 5.01
CA ALA A 46 6.89 -11.22 6.07
C ALA A 46 7.55 -12.56 6.44
N LYS A 47 6.76 -13.64 6.54
CA LYS A 47 7.27 -15.00 6.79
C LYS A 47 8.14 -15.50 5.66
N GLN A 48 7.73 -15.32 4.41
CA GLN A 48 8.49 -15.76 3.24
C GLN A 48 9.87 -15.09 3.18
N SER A 49 9.93 -13.79 3.47
CA SER A 49 11.18 -13.03 3.55
C SER A 49 12.09 -13.55 4.68
N LEU A 50 11.51 -13.85 5.85
CA LEU A 50 12.23 -14.43 6.99
C LEU A 50 12.85 -15.79 6.63
N VAL A 51 12.03 -16.71 6.13
CA VAL A 51 12.45 -18.07 5.76
C VAL A 51 13.58 -18.02 4.75
N THR A 52 13.45 -17.19 3.71
CA THR A 52 14.47 -17.04 2.66
C THR A 52 15.83 -16.60 3.23
N LYS A 53 15.86 -15.66 4.19
CA LYS A 53 17.12 -15.23 4.82
C LYS A 53 17.71 -16.28 5.77
N VAL A 54 16.86 -16.98 6.53
CA VAL A 54 17.28 -18.05 7.44
C VAL A 54 17.88 -19.22 6.66
N SER A 55 17.25 -19.64 5.55
CA SER A 55 17.79 -20.70 4.68
C SER A 55 19.17 -20.35 4.12
N ARG A 56 19.44 -19.06 3.89
CA ARG A 56 20.76 -18.55 3.47
C ARG A 56 21.75 -18.35 4.62
N ARG A 57 21.41 -18.75 5.86
CA ARG A 57 22.19 -18.55 7.09
C ARG A 57 22.62 -17.08 7.31
N GLN A 58 21.83 -16.14 6.82
CA GLN A 58 22.08 -14.71 6.99
C GLN A 58 21.56 -14.23 8.34
N ARG A 59 22.18 -13.17 8.87
CA ARG A 59 21.65 -12.50 10.07
C ARG A 59 20.26 -11.93 9.77
N VAL A 60 19.31 -12.30 10.61
CA VAL A 60 17.95 -11.78 10.56
C VAL A 60 17.89 -10.50 11.37
N ASP A 61 17.20 -9.51 10.83
CA ASP A 61 16.95 -8.23 11.48
C ASP A 61 15.44 -7.95 11.43
N ILE A 62 14.92 -7.30 12.48
CA ILE A 62 13.48 -7.06 12.64
C ILE A 62 12.90 -6.22 11.50
N ASN A 63 13.72 -5.37 10.87
CA ASN A 63 13.29 -4.51 9.77
C ASN A 63 12.88 -5.32 8.54
N LEU A 64 13.31 -6.59 8.42
CA LEU A 64 12.92 -7.50 7.34
C LEU A 64 11.40 -7.74 7.26
N LEU A 65 10.69 -7.61 8.39
CA LEU A 65 9.26 -7.88 8.52
C LEU A 65 8.39 -6.72 8.02
N PHE A 66 9.00 -5.57 7.72
CA PHE A 66 8.32 -4.32 7.39
C PHE A 66 8.74 -3.80 6.02
N LEU A 67 7.83 -3.10 5.36
CA LEU A 67 8.16 -2.18 4.27
C LEU A 67 8.66 -0.88 4.90
N ASN A 68 9.98 -0.71 4.95
CA ASN A 68 10.57 0.49 5.52
C ASN A 68 10.72 1.56 4.45
N ILE A 69 10.11 2.72 4.65
CA ILE A 69 10.22 3.86 3.75
C ILE A 69 10.96 4.98 4.48
N LYS A 70 12.13 5.36 3.95
CA LYS A 70 12.96 6.42 4.51
C LYS A 70 12.97 7.63 3.59
N VAL A 71 12.48 8.77 4.09
CA VAL A 71 12.21 9.96 3.27
C VAL A 71 12.69 11.24 3.93
N ARG A 72 13.13 12.21 3.14
CA ARG A 72 13.45 13.58 3.60
C ARG A 72 12.22 14.46 3.44
N ARG A 73 11.90 15.30 4.43
CA ARG A 73 10.75 16.22 4.33
C ARG A 73 10.81 17.12 3.09
N ALA A 74 12.01 17.61 2.75
CA ALA A 74 12.23 18.47 1.59
C ALA A 74 12.07 17.74 0.23
N HIS A 75 12.15 16.41 0.20
CA HIS A 75 12.11 15.59 -1.01
C HIS A 75 11.08 14.46 -0.87
N LEU A 76 9.95 14.76 -0.23
CA LEU A 76 8.98 13.75 0.19
C LEU A 76 8.52 12.86 -0.97
N LEU A 77 8.05 13.48 -2.05
CA LEU A 77 7.46 12.78 -3.19
C LEU A 77 8.51 11.96 -3.96
N SER A 78 9.66 12.57 -4.30
CA SER A 78 10.72 11.87 -5.03
C SER A 78 11.31 10.71 -4.21
N ASP A 79 11.61 10.92 -2.93
CA ASP A 79 12.11 9.86 -2.05
C ASP A 79 11.08 8.72 -1.89
N SER A 80 9.78 9.05 -1.83
CA SER A 80 8.70 8.06 -1.72
C SER A 80 8.57 7.22 -2.98
N LEU A 81 8.60 7.86 -4.15
CA LEU A 81 8.57 7.19 -5.46
C LEU A 81 9.74 6.21 -5.58
N ASP A 82 10.93 6.68 -5.26
CA ASP A 82 12.17 5.93 -5.26
C ASP A 82 12.11 4.69 -4.35
N GLU A 83 11.66 4.87 -3.11
CA GLU A 83 11.58 3.79 -2.13
C GLU A 83 10.55 2.73 -2.52
N LEU A 84 9.37 3.15 -3.00
CA LEU A 84 8.31 2.23 -3.44
C LEU A 84 8.66 1.50 -4.72
N THR A 85 9.36 2.16 -5.66
CA THR A 85 9.84 1.54 -6.91
C THR A 85 10.92 0.51 -6.65
N ARG A 86 11.85 0.78 -5.71
CA ARG A 86 12.89 -0.20 -5.34
C ARG A 86 12.36 -1.39 -4.56
N LYS A 87 11.24 -1.24 -3.84
CA LYS A 87 10.73 -2.24 -2.88
C LYS A 87 9.41 -2.87 -3.33
N GLN A 88 9.23 -3.07 -4.64
CA GLN A 88 8.01 -3.63 -5.24
C GLN A 88 7.62 -5.00 -4.67
N SER A 89 8.60 -5.86 -4.35
CA SER A 89 8.33 -7.17 -3.72
C SER A 89 7.77 -7.07 -2.30
N ASP A 90 8.02 -5.95 -1.63
CA ASP A 90 7.76 -5.78 -0.20
C ASP A 90 6.48 -4.97 0.06
N LEU A 91 5.77 -4.53 -0.98
CA LEU A 91 4.59 -3.65 -0.88
C LEU A 91 3.46 -4.21 -0.01
N LYS A 92 3.39 -5.54 0.14
CA LYS A 92 2.39 -6.21 0.97
C LYS A 92 2.80 -6.33 2.44
N LYS A 93 4.04 -5.97 2.81
CA LYS A 93 4.50 -5.98 4.20
C LYS A 93 3.91 -4.79 4.96
N LYS A 94 3.97 -4.86 6.29
CA LYS A 94 3.54 -3.75 7.15
C LYS A 94 4.40 -2.51 6.87
N LEU A 95 3.79 -1.40 6.47
CA LEU A 95 4.48 -0.13 6.24
C LEU A 95 5.03 0.44 7.55
N ARG A 96 6.24 0.98 7.47
CA ARG A 96 6.88 1.76 8.53
C ARG A 96 7.67 2.91 7.93
N VAL A 97 7.38 4.13 8.36
CA VAL A 97 8.00 5.35 7.80
C VAL A 97 9.04 5.93 8.75
N THR A 98 10.12 6.48 8.20
CA THR A 98 11.14 7.20 8.98
C THR A 98 11.56 8.46 8.23
N PHE A 99 11.46 9.61 8.90
CA PHE A 99 12.00 10.87 8.37
C PHE A 99 13.50 10.97 8.65
N VAL A 100 14.29 11.32 7.63
CA VAL A 100 15.74 11.44 7.77
C VAL A 100 16.10 12.56 8.75
N GLY A 101 16.91 12.24 9.76
CA GLY A 101 17.36 13.20 10.77
C GLY A 101 16.39 13.36 11.96
N GLU A 102 15.27 12.64 11.96
CA GLU A 102 14.30 12.68 13.05
C GLU A 102 14.35 11.41 13.89
N ALA A 103 14.41 11.57 15.21
CA ALA A 103 14.29 10.47 16.14
C ALA A 103 12.81 10.11 16.29
N GLY A 104 12.44 8.88 15.93
CA GLY A 104 11.08 8.40 16.10
C GLY A 104 10.90 6.95 15.70
N LEU A 105 10.26 6.16 16.57
CA LEU A 105 9.73 4.86 16.22
C LEU A 105 8.31 5.05 15.70
N ASP A 106 8.05 4.60 14.49
CA ASP A 106 6.72 4.71 13.89
C ASP A 106 5.74 3.71 14.53
N LEU A 107 4.89 4.23 15.41
CA LEU A 107 3.72 3.52 15.98
C LEU A 107 2.43 3.85 15.20
N GLY A 108 2.57 4.30 13.94
CA GLY A 108 1.49 4.70 13.04
C GLY A 108 1.37 6.22 12.86
N GLY A 109 1.98 7.02 13.75
CA GLY A 109 1.97 8.48 13.67
C GLY A 109 2.73 9.00 12.44
N LEU A 110 3.95 8.50 12.21
CA LEU A 110 4.78 8.92 11.08
C LEU A 110 4.21 8.42 9.77
N THR A 111 3.68 7.19 9.74
CA THR A 111 2.96 6.67 8.57
C THR A 111 1.76 7.57 8.21
N LYS A 112 0.94 7.96 9.19
CA LYS A 112 -0.22 8.84 8.96
C LYS A 112 0.21 10.21 8.43
N GLU A 113 1.24 10.79 9.03
CA GLU A 113 1.79 12.07 8.60
C GLU A 113 2.32 12.00 7.16
N TRP A 114 3.09 10.96 6.84
CA TRP A 114 3.63 10.73 5.51
C TRP A 114 2.53 10.65 4.45
N PHE A 115 1.47 9.85 4.67
CA PHE A 115 0.32 9.80 3.77
C PHE A 115 -0.34 11.16 3.60
N LEU A 116 -0.55 11.90 4.69
CA LEU A 116 -1.19 13.20 4.64
C LEU A 116 -0.38 14.21 3.80
N LEU A 117 0.93 14.25 4.01
CA LEU A 117 1.81 15.15 3.27
C LEU A 117 1.90 14.74 1.79
N LEU A 118 1.99 13.44 1.51
CA LEU A 118 2.08 12.92 0.14
C LEU A 118 0.80 13.23 -0.66
N VAL A 119 -0.36 12.95 -0.09
CA VAL A 119 -1.67 13.25 -0.70
C VAL A 119 -1.80 14.76 -0.94
N ARG A 120 -1.42 15.61 0.03
CA ARG A 120 -1.46 17.06 -0.15
C ARG A 120 -0.60 17.55 -1.32
N GLN A 121 0.59 16.96 -1.49
CA GLN A 121 1.50 17.33 -2.58
C GLN A 121 0.96 16.85 -3.93
N ILE A 122 0.44 15.62 -4.00
CA ILE A 122 -0.14 15.03 -5.23
C ILE A 122 -1.35 15.83 -5.74
N PHE A 123 -2.24 16.26 -4.83
CA PHE A 123 -3.43 17.03 -5.19
C PHE A 123 -3.20 18.54 -5.24
N HIS A 124 -1.94 19.00 -5.08
CA HIS A 124 -1.63 20.42 -5.19
C HIS A 124 -1.78 20.89 -6.65
N THR A 125 -2.42 22.04 -6.87
CA THR A 125 -2.67 22.55 -8.22
C THR A 125 -1.38 22.79 -9.00
N ASP A 126 -0.32 23.28 -8.33
CA ASP A 126 0.99 23.52 -8.95
C ASP A 126 1.68 22.25 -9.43
N TYR A 127 1.33 21.10 -8.85
CA TYR A 127 1.89 19.82 -9.25
C TYR A 127 1.22 19.26 -10.52
N GLY A 128 -0.01 19.70 -10.79
CA GLY A 128 -0.64 19.56 -12.10
C GLY A 128 -1.14 18.15 -12.45
N MET A 129 -1.09 17.17 -11.55
CA MET A 129 -1.59 15.80 -11.81
C MET A 129 -3.12 15.69 -11.79
N PHE A 130 -3.78 16.53 -11.00
CA PHE A 130 -5.22 16.50 -10.77
C PHE A 130 -5.84 17.89 -10.88
N SER A 131 -7.00 17.96 -11.50
CA SER A 131 -7.83 19.16 -11.58
C SER A 131 -9.00 19.03 -10.61
N TYR A 132 -9.22 20.06 -9.78
CA TYR A 132 -10.37 20.11 -8.89
C TYR A 132 -11.63 20.53 -9.64
N MET A 133 -12.65 19.66 -9.61
CA MET A 133 -13.98 19.92 -10.16
C MET A 133 -14.87 20.52 -9.08
N LYS A 134 -15.19 21.82 -9.21
CA LYS A 134 -15.99 22.55 -8.21
C LYS A 134 -17.39 21.97 -8.04
N ASP A 135 -18.02 21.53 -9.12
CA ASP A 135 -19.42 21.05 -9.13
C ASP A 135 -19.58 19.74 -8.36
N SER A 136 -18.67 18.79 -8.56
CA SER A 136 -18.69 17.48 -7.89
C SER A 136 -17.92 17.47 -6.57
N ARG A 137 -17.12 18.52 -6.30
CA ARG A 137 -16.14 18.58 -5.20
C ARG A 137 -15.14 17.43 -5.22
N CYS A 138 -14.81 16.95 -6.41
CA CYS A 138 -13.88 15.84 -6.65
C CYS A 138 -12.65 16.30 -7.42
N HIS A 139 -11.57 15.52 -7.34
CA HIS A 139 -10.41 15.68 -8.21
C HIS A 139 -10.50 14.71 -9.39
N TRP A 140 -10.18 15.19 -10.59
CA TRP A 140 -10.09 14.38 -11.81
C TRP A 140 -8.68 14.47 -12.39
N PHE A 141 -8.24 13.44 -13.11
CA PHE A 141 -6.95 13.44 -13.79
C PHE A 141 -6.84 14.67 -14.70
N SER A 142 -5.74 15.39 -14.58
CA SER A 142 -5.46 16.53 -15.45
C SER A 142 -5.34 16.07 -16.91
N SER A 143 -5.90 16.83 -17.84
CA SER A 143 -5.71 16.64 -19.29
C SER A 143 -4.38 17.19 -19.82
N TRP A 144 -3.56 17.77 -18.94
CA TRP A 144 -2.30 18.42 -19.28
C TRP A 144 -1.24 17.34 -19.56
N LYS A 145 -0.28 17.64 -20.43
CA LYS A 145 0.82 16.70 -20.69
C LYS A 145 1.58 16.48 -19.38
N CYS A 146 1.57 15.23 -18.92
CA CYS A 146 2.40 14.82 -17.80
C CYS A 146 3.73 14.32 -18.36
N ASP A 147 4.81 14.96 -17.95
CA ASP A 147 6.16 14.57 -18.38
C ASP A 147 6.62 13.27 -17.68
N ASN A 148 5.93 12.82 -16.62
CA ASN A 148 6.37 11.71 -15.80
C ASN A 148 5.26 10.75 -15.33
N TYR A 149 5.02 9.68 -16.10
CA TYR A 149 4.03 8.65 -15.77
C TYR A 149 4.32 7.87 -14.48
N SER A 150 5.57 7.85 -13.98
CA SER A 150 5.88 7.14 -12.73
C SER A 150 5.19 7.76 -11.52
N GLU A 151 4.83 9.04 -11.59
CA GLU A 151 4.12 9.74 -10.53
C GLU A 151 2.68 9.23 -10.41
N PHE A 152 2.02 8.92 -11.53
CA PHE A 152 0.71 8.24 -11.49
C PHE A 152 0.82 6.82 -10.94
N GLN A 153 1.91 6.11 -11.22
CA GLN A 153 2.16 4.81 -10.59
C GLN A 153 2.32 4.93 -9.07
N LEU A 154 3.00 5.98 -8.58
CA LEU A 154 3.07 6.27 -7.15
C LEU A 154 1.68 6.48 -6.57
N VAL A 155 0.85 7.33 -7.19
CA VAL A 155 -0.54 7.55 -6.74
C VAL A 155 -1.31 6.24 -6.67
N GLY A 156 -1.20 5.39 -7.69
CA GLY A 156 -1.84 4.07 -7.70
C GLY A 156 -1.30 3.11 -6.64
N THR A 157 -0.02 3.21 -6.27
CA THR A 157 0.60 2.37 -5.24
C THR A 157 0.19 2.77 -3.83
N VAL A 158 -0.09 4.06 -3.60
CA VAL A 158 -0.44 4.60 -2.27
C VAL A 158 -1.95 4.71 -2.00
N SER A 159 -2.79 4.46 -3.01
CA SER A 159 -4.26 4.48 -2.93
C SER A 159 -4.84 3.13 -2.50
#